data_AF-A0A0R1W3A1-F1
#
_entry.id   AF-A0A0R1W3A1-F1
#
_cell.length_a   1.000
_cell.length_b   1.000
_cell.length_c   1.000
_cell.angle_alpha   90.00
_cell.angle_beta   90.00
_cell.angle_gamma   90.00
#
_symmetry.space_group_name_H-M   'P 1'
#
loop_
_entity.id
_entity.type
_entity.pdbx_description
1 polymer ?
#
loop_
_entity_poly.entity_id
_entity_poly.type
_entity_poly.pdbx_seq_one_letter_code
_entity_poly.pdbx_strand_id
1 'polypeptide(L)'
;MNAGDSVKVTASDFGFYKDIEAWAKATGNSVTDNQIQGDKVVATVQKGANQPVTTQVATGGSTITTTSEGTTIVVFDGNFDKAIASLIIAQGAAAMGQPVTMFFTFWGLSVIKKPGVKVHKRGLAKAFDSVLPSSAGKLPLSKMNFLGAGRSMIKNLMHSNNVDQLEVMLQKAQDAGVKMVACTMSMGLMGFEETEFIDGVEFGGVATYLGDARQRSTNLFI
;
A
#
# COMPACT_ATOMS: atom_id res chain seq x y z
N MET A 1 16.89 -17.56 -5.81
CA MET A 1 18.02 -17.26 -4.91
C MET A 1 18.03 -18.28 -3.78
N ASN A 2 19.16 -18.94 -3.62
CA ASN A 2 19.44 -19.93 -2.59
C ASN A 2 19.96 -19.23 -1.32
N ALA A 3 19.91 -19.94 -0.19
CA ALA A 3 20.50 -19.46 1.05
C ALA A 3 22.01 -19.18 0.85
N GLY A 4 22.48 -18.07 1.39
CA GLY A 4 23.87 -17.64 1.25
C GLY A 4 24.18 -16.83 -0.01
N ASP A 5 23.28 -16.76 -1.00
CA ASP A 5 23.43 -15.87 -2.15
C ASP A 5 23.43 -14.41 -1.69
N SER A 6 24.29 -13.59 -2.28
CA SER A 6 24.35 -12.15 -1.99
C SER A 6 23.89 -11.30 -3.17
N VAL A 7 23.23 -10.19 -2.85
CA VAL A 7 22.80 -9.16 -3.81
C VAL A 7 23.35 -7.82 -3.37
N LYS A 8 23.90 -7.07 -4.32
CA LYS A 8 24.21 -5.66 -4.12
C LYS A 8 23.01 -4.82 -4.54
N VAL A 9 22.51 -3.99 -3.63
CA VAL A 9 21.40 -3.07 -3.83
C VAL A 9 21.93 -1.64 -3.75
N THR A 10 21.39 -0.75 -4.56
CA THR A 10 21.75 0.67 -4.58
C THR A 10 20.49 1.51 -4.55
N ALA A 11 20.43 2.46 -3.62
CA ALA A 11 19.32 3.39 -3.45
C ALA A 11 19.82 4.83 -3.42
N SER A 12 19.04 5.75 -3.96
CA SER A 12 19.29 7.20 -3.88
C SER A 12 18.68 7.85 -2.63
N ASP A 13 17.87 7.10 -1.86
CA ASP A 13 17.33 7.56 -0.59
C ASP A 13 18.31 7.25 0.55
N PHE A 14 18.66 8.27 1.34
CA PHE A 14 19.51 8.12 2.50
C PHE A 14 18.83 7.36 3.65
N GLY A 15 17.49 7.37 3.71
CA GLY A 15 16.72 6.55 4.66
C GLY A 15 17.01 5.06 4.51
N PHE A 16 17.28 4.60 3.29
CA PHE A 16 17.60 3.22 2.95
C PHE A 16 18.74 2.63 3.80
N TYR A 17 19.71 3.45 4.23
CA TYR A 17 20.82 2.98 5.08
C TYR A 17 20.31 2.31 6.35
N LYS A 18 19.27 2.87 6.98
CA LYS A 18 18.64 2.30 8.18
C LYS A 18 17.59 1.26 7.83
N ASP A 19 16.83 1.49 6.77
CA ASP A 19 15.73 0.61 6.39
C ASP A 19 16.21 -0.77 5.98
N ILE A 20 17.34 -0.87 5.28
CA ILE A 20 17.88 -2.17 4.83
C ILE A 20 18.33 -3.05 6.00
N GLU A 21 18.83 -2.45 7.09
CA GLU A 21 19.19 -3.18 8.30
C GLU A 21 17.94 -3.68 9.04
N ALA A 22 16.94 -2.81 9.19
CA ALA A 22 15.67 -3.18 9.80
C ALA A 22 14.96 -4.29 9.02
N TRP A 23 14.92 -4.16 7.69
CA TRP A 23 14.36 -5.15 6.78
C TRP A 23 15.10 -6.48 6.88
N ALA A 24 16.45 -6.47 6.86
CA ALA A 24 17.23 -7.70 6.92
C ALA A 24 16.96 -8.45 8.23
N LYS A 25 16.94 -7.73 9.36
CA LYS A 25 16.60 -8.31 10.66
C LYS A 25 15.19 -8.89 10.69
N ALA A 26 14.20 -8.16 10.18
CA ALA A 26 12.80 -8.59 10.18
C ALA A 26 12.56 -9.83 9.29
N THR A 27 13.29 -9.94 8.18
CA THR A 27 13.12 -11.00 7.19
C THR A 27 14.08 -12.18 7.38
N GLY A 28 14.96 -12.14 8.40
CA GLY A 28 15.94 -13.19 8.66
C GLY A 28 17.15 -13.18 7.70
N ASN A 29 17.37 -12.08 6.98
CA ASN A 29 18.52 -11.85 6.12
C ASN A 29 19.65 -11.10 6.88
N SER A 30 20.82 -10.96 6.27
CA SER A 30 21.93 -10.21 6.83
C SER A 30 22.44 -9.15 5.86
N VAL A 31 22.89 -8.02 6.40
CA VAL A 31 23.60 -6.97 5.63
C VAL A 31 25.09 -7.16 5.90
N THR A 32 25.87 -7.48 4.86
CA THR A 32 27.31 -7.72 4.98
C THR A 32 28.15 -6.48 4.75
N ASP A 33 27.59 -5.51 4.02
CA ASP A 33 28.23 -4.22 3.71
C ASP A 33 27.13 -3.17 3.52
N ASN A 34 27.33 -1.97 4.07
CA ASN A 34 26.37 -0.87 3.99
C ASN A 34 27.11 0.46 4.06
N GLN A 35 27.12 1.21 2.96
CA GLN A 35 27.96 2.39 2.83
C GLN A 35 27.30 3.46 1.98
N ILE A 36 27.58 4.72 2.32
CA ILE A 36 27.17 5.89 1.55
C ILE A 36 28.29 6.21 0.57
N GLN A 37 28.00 6.11 -0.72
CA GLN A 37 28.93 6.42 -1.82
C GLN A 37 28.38 7.61 -2.61
N GLY A 38 28.88 8.80 -2.31
CA GLY A 38 28.41 10.04 -2.92
C GLY A 38 26.96 10.36 -2.51
N ASP A 39 26.06 10.37 -3.49
CA ASP A 39 24.63 10.64 -3.33
C ASP A 39 23.77 9.35 -3.20
N LYS A 40 24.41 8.19 -3.03
CA LYS A 40 23.74 6.89 -2.99
C LYS A 40 24.14 6.06 -1.78
N VAL A 41 23.22 5.22 -1.33
CA VAL A 41 23.47 4.14 -0.37
C VAL A 41 23.66 2.85 -1.15
N VAL A 42 24.79 2.17 -0.93
CA VAL A 42 25.11 0.87 -1.52
C VAL A 42 25.20 -0.15 -0.39
N ALA A 43 24.33 -1.15 -0.43
CA ALA A 43 24.31 -2.22 0.54
C ALA A 43 24.47 -3.59 -0.13
N THR A 44 25.24 -4.48 0.47
CA THR A 44 25.30 -5.89 0.08
C THR A 44 24.54 -6.71 1.12
N VAL A 45 23.52 -7.40 0.65
CA VAL A 45 22.61 -8.21 1.47
C VAL A 45 22.83 -9.66 1.13
N GLN A 46 22.95 -10.51 2.14
CA GLN A 46 23.04 -11.94 1.98
C GLN A 46 21.73 -12.59 2.42
N LYS A 47 21.26 -13.52 1.59
CA LYS A 47 20.03 -14.27 1.85
C LYS A 47 20.25 -15.21 3.04
N GLY A 48 19.41 -15.08 4.06
CA GLY A 48 19.42 -15.97 5.21
C GLY A 48 19.06 -17.41 4.84
N ALA A 49 19.55 -18.37 5.64
CA ALA A 49 19.16 -19.77 5.52
C ALA A 49 17.73 -20.03 6.06
N ASN A 50 17.20 -19.10 6.85
CA ASN A 50 15.86 -19.20 7.41
C ASN A 50 14.86 -18.49 6.50
N GLN A 51 13.83 -19.24 6.11
CA GLN A 51 12.54 -18.70 5.65
C GLN A 51 11.96 -17.76 6.74
N PRO A 52 11.05 -16.83 6.40
CA PRO A 52 10.55 -15.80 7.31
C PRO A 52 10.23 -16.38 8.69
N VAL A 53 10.67 -15.65 9.73
CA VAL A 53 10.58 -16.04 11.13
C VAL A 53 9.16 -16.51 11.44
N THR A 54 9.00 -17.84 11.49
CA THR A 54 7.75 -18.48 11.88
C THR A 54 7.83 -18.68 13.37
N THR A 55 7.25 -17.77 14.15
CA THR A 55 7.20 -17.92 15.60
C THR A 55 6.27 -19.10 15.94
N GLN A 56 6.85 -20.21 16.39
CA GLN A 56 6.09 -21.37 16.85
C GLN A 56 5.52 -21.08 18.24
N VAL A 57 4.21 -20.87 18.34
CA VAL A 57 3.51 -20.86 19.63
C VAL A 57 2.89 -22.22 19.84
N ALA A 58 3.44 -23.00 20.77
CA ALA A 58 2.90 -24.31 21.13
C ALA A 58 1.57 -24.14 21.87
N THR A 59 0.47 -24.51 21.22
CA THR A 59 -0.80 -24.84 21.89
C THR A 59 -1.30 -26.18 21.36
N GLY A 60 -1.75 -27.03 22.28
CA GLY A 60 -1.94 -28.48 22.08
C GLY A 60 -2.39 -28.94 20.70
N GLY A 61 -1.55 -29.79 20.08
CA GLY A 61 -1.94 -30.81 19.11
C GLY A 61 -2.23 -30.37 17.67
N SER A 62 -2.27 -29.08 17.36
CA SER A 62 -2.48 -28.61 15.98
C SER A 62 -1.57 -27.42 15.68
N THR A 63 -0.58 -27.63 14.81
CA THR A 63 0.29 -26.57 14.28
C THR A 63 -0.54 -25.63 13.41
N ILE A 64 -1.01 -24.52 13.99
CA ILE A 64 -1.57 -23.40 13.25
C ILE A 64 -0.42 -22.41 13.02
N THR A 65 -0.02 -22.26 11.76
CA THR A 65 0.96 -21.26 11.33
C THR A 65 0.32 -19.88 11.42
N THR A 66 0.59 -19.11 12.47
CA THR A 66 0.17 -17.70 12.56
C THR A 66 1.37 -16.79 12.32
N THR A 67 1.43 -16.16 11.14
CA THR A 67 2.22 -14.96 10.89
C THR A 67 1.61 -13.83 11.76
N SER A 68 2.15 -13.59 12.96
CA SER A 68 1.51 -12.70 13.94
C SER A 68 1.68 -11.21 13.66
N GLU A 69 2.43 -10.82 12.63
CA GLU A 69 2.64 -9.42 12.28
C GLU A 69 2.11 -9.13 10.88
N GLY A 70 0.86 -8.69 10.82
CA GLY A 70 0.28 -8.09 9.62
C GLY A 70 -0.08 -6.63 9.85
N THR A 71 -0.38 -5.94 8.75
CA THR A 71 -0.74 -4.51 8.77
C THR A 71 -2.12 -4.31 8.15
N THR A 72 -3.02 -3.63 8.86
CA THR A 72 -4.25 -3.10 8.28
C THR A 72 -4.20 -1.59 8.15
N ILE A 73 -4.75 -1.08 7.05
CA ILE A 73 -4.82 0.35 6.78
C ILE A 73 -6.24 0.69 6.35
N VAL A 74 -6.93 1.54 7.10
CA VAL A 74 -8.15 2.20 6.63
C VAL A 74 -7.73 3.39 5.79
N VAL A 75 -8.10 3.39 4.51
CA VAL A 75 -7.95 4.53 3.62
C VAL A 75 -9.29 5.23 3.53
N PHE A 76 -9.42 6.27 4.35
CA PHE A 76 -10.62 7.10 4.43
C PHE A 76 -10.50 8.34 3.53
N ASP A 77 -9.31 8.96 3.51
CA ASP A 77 -9.06 10.16 2.72
C ASP A 77 -8.89 9.88 1.22
N GLY A 78 -9.45 10.76 0.40
CA GLY A 78 -9.32 10.73 -1.07
C GLY A 78 -8.28 11.72 -1.61
N ASN A 79 -7.27 12.06 -0.81
CA ASN A 79 -6.21 13.00 -1.19
C ASN A 79 -5.00 12.25 -1.76
N PHE A 80 -4.39 12.79 -2.81
CA PHE A 80 -3.29 12.19 -3.58
C PHE A 80 -2.06 11.86 -2.71
N ASP A 81 -1.63 12.82 -1.89
CA ASP A 81 -0.48 12.68 -0.98
C ASP A 81 -0.73 11.67 0.15
N LYS A 82 -1.95 11.63 0.70
CA LYS A 82 -2.34 10.64 1.71
C LYS A 82 -2.45 9.23 1.11
N ALA A 83 -2.97 9.11 -0.10
CA ALA A 83 -3.03 7.85 -0.84
C ALA A 83 -1.62 7.30 -1.09
N ILE A 84 -0.68 8.15 -1.55
CA ILE A 84 0.73 7.79 -1.71
C ILE A 84 1.31 7.32 -0.37
N ALA A 85 1.13 8.08 0.71
CA ALA A 85 1.64 7.70 2.03
C ALA A 85 1.11 6.32 2.48
N SER A 86 -0.19 6.07 2.28
CA SER A 86 -0.80 4.77 2.61
C SER A 86 -0.19 3.61 1.82
N LEU A 87 0.13 3.82 0.54
CA LEU A 87 0.72 2.80 -0.33
C LEU A 87 2.21 2.60 -0.10
N ILE A 88 2.95 3.63 0.31
CA ILE A 88 4.34 3.49 0.75
C ILE A 88 4.39 2.57 1.97
N ILE A 89 3.53 2.80 2.96
CA ILE A 89 3.46 1.97 4.16
C ILE A 89 3.03 0.55 3.81
N ALA A 90 1.99 0.38 2.98
CA ALA A 90 1.52 -0.93 2.55
C ALA A 90 2.60 -1.74 1.83
N GLN A 91 3.33 -1.12 0.88
CA GLN A 91 4.41 -1.79 0.16
C GLN A 91 5.60 -2.10 1.07
N GLY A 92 5.95 -1.20 2.01
CA GLY A 92 6.99 -1.46 3.01
C GLY A 92 6.64 -2.67 3.88
N ALA A 93 5.41 -2.75 4.38
CA ALA A 93 4.91 -3.90 5.13
C ALA A 93 4.93 -5.19 4.30
N ALA A 94 4.46 -5.15 3.06
CA ALA A 94 4.50 -6.30 2.16
C ALA A 94 5.93 -6.75 1.87
N ALA A 95 6.88 -5.82 1.68
CA ALA A 95 8.29 -6.12 1.48
C ALA A 95 8.96 -6.78 2.70
N MET A 96 8.45 -6.52 3.91
CA MET A 96 8.85 -7.24 5.13
C MET A 96 8.19 -8.62 5.26
N GLY A 97 7.39 -9.06 4.27
CA GLY A 97 6.68 -10.34 4.30
C GLY A 97 5.42 -10.32 5.17
N GLN A 98 4.94 -9.15 5.58
CA GLN A 98 3.74 -9.04 6.40
C GLN A 98 2.48 -9.11 5.52
N PRO A 99 1.41 -9.83 5.93
CA PRO A 99 0.14 -9.77 5.23
C PRO A 99 -0.52 -8.39 5.42
N VAL A 100 -0.81 -7.71 4.33
CA VAL A 100 -1.38 -6.35 4.34
C VAL A 100 -2.83 -6.35 3.87
N THR A 101 -3.69 -5.58 4.53
CA THR A 101 -5.05 -5.30 4.07
C THR A 101 -5.34 -3.81 4.09
N MET A 102 -5.74 -3.27 2.95
CA MET A 102 -6.17 -1.88 2.79
C MET A 102 -7.69 -1.85 2.62
N PHE A 103 -8.38 -1.19 3.55
CA PHE A 103 -9.83 -1.01 3.53
C PHE A 103 -10.18 0.41 3.07
N PHE A 104 -10.69 0.52 1.85
CA PHE A 104 -11.07 1.78 1.22
C PHE A 104 -12.51 2.11 1.54
N THR A 105 -12.73 3.27 2.15
CA THR A 105 -14.05 3.73 2.60
C THR A 105 -14.21 5.22 2.32
N PHE A 106 -15.46 5.69 2.21
CA PHE A 106 -15.78 7.08 1.88
C PHE A 106 -14.95 7.61 0.68
N TRP A 107 -14.22 8.71 0.86
CA TRP A 107 -13.44 9.38 -0.17
C TRP A 107 -12.30 8.50 -0.69
N GLY A 108 -11.77 7.62 0.17
CA GLY A 108 -10.74 6.65 -0.16
C GLY A 108 -11.13 5.68 -1.27
N LEU A 109 -12.44 5.43 -1.49
CA LEU A 109 -12.89 4.65 -2.65
C LEU A 109 -12.43 5.26 -3.98
N SER A 110 -12.24 6.58 -4.05
CA SER A 110 -11.75 7.24 -5.26
C SER A 110 -10.29 6.88 -5.59
N VAL A 111 -9.52 6.41 -4.60
CA VAL A 111 -8.11 6.02 -4.78
C VAL A 111 -8.00 4.78 -5.68
N ILE A 112 -8.93 3.85 -5.57
CA ILE A 112 -8.93 2.57 -6.32
C ILE A 112 -9.80 2.62 -7.59
N LYS A 113 -10.25 3.80 -8.02
CA LYS A 113 -11.01 3.95 -9.27
C LYS A 113 -10.11 3.82 -10.49
N LYS A 114 -10.52 2.97 -11.44
CA LYS A 114 -9.87 2.87 -12.74
C LYS A 114 -10.36 3.95 -13.71
N PRO A 115 -9.47 4.51 -14.55
CA PRO A 115 -9.84 5.57 -15.49
C PRO A 115 -10.75 5.04 -16.61
N GLY A 116 -11.57 5.92 -17.18
CA GLY A 116 -12.30 5.67 -18.43
C GLY A 116 -13.64 4.95 -18.28
N VAL A 117 -14.03 4.54 -17.07
CA VAL A 117 -15.34 3.92 -16.82
C VAL A 117 -16.42 4.99 -16.74
N LYS A 118 -17.52 4.80 -17.48
CA LYS A 118 -18.71 5.65 -17.43
C LYS A 118 -19.89 4.82 -16.97
N VAL A 119 -20.57 5.32 -15.95
CA VAL A 119 -21.72 4.66 -15.32
C VAL A 119 -22.88 5.63 -15.23
N HIS A 120 -24.10 5.14 -15.47
CA HIS A 120 -25.29 5.97 -15.54
C HIS A 120 -25.91 6.15 -14.16
N LYS A 121 -25.47 7.18 -13.44
CA LYS A 121 -25.97 7.51 -12.10
C LYS A 121 -27.16 8.47 -12.12
N ARG A 122 -28.02 8.39 -11.11
CA ARG A 122 -29.19 9.28 -10.91
C ARG A 122 -29.20 9.86 -9.49
N GLY A 123 -29.90 10.98 -9.31
CA GLY A 123 -30.07 11.62 -8.00
C GLY A 123 -28.75 12.01 -7.34
N LEU A 124 -28.63 11.74 -6.03
CA LEU A 124 -27.47 12.08 -5.22
C LEU A 124 -26.18 11.38 -5.69
N ALA A 125 -26.27 10.14 -6.20
CA ALA A 125 -25.14 9.43 -6.77
C ALA A 125 -24.53 10.17 -7.97
N LYS A 126 -25.35 10.82 -8.81
CA LYS A 126 -24.87 11.64 -9.93
C LYS A 126 -24.16 12.90 -9.45
N ALA A 127 -24.66 13.52 -8.38
CA ALA A 127 -24.02 14.67 -7.76
C ALA A 127 -22.63 14.30 -7.20
N PHE A 128 -22.54 13.18 -6.46
CA PHE A 128 -21.26 12.67 -5.98
C PHE A 128 -20.29 12.36 -7.11
N ASP A 129 -20.73 11.66 -8.17
CA ASP A 129 -19.88 11.32 -9.31
C ASP A 129 -19.30 12.54 -10.05
N SER A 130 -20.04 13.66 -10.05
CA SER A 130 -19.58 14.91 -10.66
C SER A 130 -18.53 15.64 -9.82
N VAL A 131 -18.54 15.44 -8.49
CA VAL A 131 -17.63 16.12 -7.55
C VAL A 131 -16.39 15.26 -7.27
N LEU A 132 -16.56 13.94 -7.25
CA LEU A 132 -15.50 13.01 -6.89
C LEU A 132 -14.50 12.82 -8.04
N PRO A 133 -13.23 12.56 -7.71
CA PRO A 133 -12.23 12.21 -8.71
C PRO A 133 -12.64 10.99 -9.55
N SER A 134 -12.49 11.08 -10.87
CA SER A 134 -12.83 9.96 -11.78
C SER A 134 -11.79 8.85 -11.81
N SER A 135 -10.61 9.06 -11.22
CA SER A 135 -9.54 8.06 -11.12
C SER A 135 -8.49 8.46 -10.06
N ALA A 136 -7.61 7.52 -9.71
CA ALA A 136 -6.47 7.74 -8.82
C ALA A 136 -5.60 8.95 -9.23
N GLY A 137 -5.26 9.09 -10.51
CA GLY A 137 -4.45 10.21 -11.01
C GLY A 137 -5.14 11.57 -10.97
N LYS A 138 -6.43 11.62 -10.64
CA LYS A 138 -7.23 12.84 -10.51
C LYS A 138 -7.52 13.26 -9.08
N LEU A 139 -7.02 12.53 -8.08
CA LEU A 139 -7.17 12.93 -6.67
C LEU A 139 -6.56 14.33 -6.44
N PRO A 140 -7.16 15.18 -5.60
CA PRO A 140 -6.57 16.46 -5.20
C PRO A 140 -5.45 16.26 -4.18
N LEU A 141 -4.56 17.23 -4.01
CA LEU A 141 -3.67 17.27 -2.85
C LEU A 141 -4.42 17.71 -1.59
N SER A 142 -4.03 17.16 -0.43
CA SER A 142 -4.60 17.54 0.88
C SER A 142 -4.30 19.00 1.25
N LYS A 143 -3.16 19.53 0.79
CA LYS A 143 -2.70 20.89 0.98
C LYS A 143 -2.07 21.40 -0.32
N MET A 144 -2.14 22.72 -0.54
CA MET A 144 -1.51 23.36 -1.70
C MET A 144 -1.99 22.80 -3.06
N ASN A 145 -3.26 22.38 -3.17
CA ASN A 145 -3.77 21.82 -4.44
C ASN A 145 -3.78 22.87 -5.58
N PHE A 146 -4.00 24.15 -5.27
CA PHE A 146 -4.02 25.27 -6.24
C PHE A 146 -4.79 24.94 -7.54
N LEU A 147 -6.05 24.52 -7.41
CA LEU A 147 -6.90 24.08 -8.54
C LEU A 147 -6.28 22.96 -9.41
N GLY A 148 -5.41 22.13 -8.82
CA GLY A 148 -4.72 21.03 -9.47
C GLY A 148 -3.28 21.33 -9.91
N ALA A 149 -2.84 22.60 -9.87
CA ALA A 149 -1.47 22.97 -10.23
C ALA A 149 -0.43 22.34 -9.27
N GLY A 150 -0.71 22.35 -7.97
CA GLY A 150 0.18 21.75 -6.97
C GLY A 150 0.34 20.25 -7.17
N ARG A 151 -0.76 19.55 -7.54
CA ARG A 151 -0.69 18.12 -7.86
C ARG A 151 0.24 17.85 -9.04
N SER A 152 0.12 18.60 -10.13
CA SER A 152 0.99 18.43 -11.30
C SER A 152 2.46 18.65 -10.93
N MET A 153 2.76 19.64 -10.08
CA MET A 153 4.10 19.87 -9.56
C MET A 153 4.64 18.66 -8.77
N ILE A 154 3.84 18.11 -7.85
CA ILE A 154 4.25 16.92 -7.08
C ILE A 154 4.43 15.70 -7.99
N LYS A 155 3.54 15.46 -8.96
CA LYS A 155 3.68 14.35 -9.91
C LYS A 155 4.98 14.45 -10.72
N ASN A 156 5.33 15.66 -11.16
CA ASN A 156 6.58 15.92 -11.86
C ASN A 156 7.79 15.69 -10.95
N LEU A 157 7.73 16.16 -9.70
CA LEU A 157 8.80 15.93 -8.72
C LEU A 157 9.00 14.43 -8.46
N MET A 158 7.92 13.67 -8.28
CA MET A 158 7.97 12.21 -8.14
C MET A 158 8.65 11.55 -9.33
N HIS A 159 8.23 11.91 -10.56
CA HIS A 159 8.83 11.38 -11.78
C HIS A 159 10.33 11.69 -11.87
N SER A 160 10.74 12.92 -11.58
CA SER A 160 12.16 13.31 -11.59
C SER A 160 13.01 12.59 -10.53
N ASN A 161 12.39 12.08 -9.47
CA ASN A 161 13.05 11.31 -8.41
C ASN A 161 12.83 9.80 -8.54
N ASN A 162 12.36 9.32 -9.71
CA ASN A 162 12.07 7.90 -9.96
C ASN A 162 11.06 7.27 -8.99
N VAL A 163 10.13 8.07 -8.49
CA VAL A 163 9.00 7.59 -7.67
C VAL A 163 7.83 7.26 -8.60
N ASP A 164 7.29 6.05 -8.44
CA ASP A 164 6.14 5.58 -9.21
C ASP A 164 4.93 6.49 -9.05
N GLN A 165 4.12 6.60 -10.12
CA GLN A 165 2.83 7.26 -10.04
C GLN A 165 1.82 6.38 -9.29
N LEU A 166 0.78 6.99 -8.74
CA LEU A 166 -0.19 6.34 -7.86
C LEU A 166 -0.82 5.07 -8.47
N GLU A 167 -1.14 5.08 -9.76
CA GLU A 167 -1.68 3.92 -10.48
C GLU A 167 -0.69 2.74 -10.50
N VAL A 168 0.59 3.03 -10.70
CA VAL A 168 1.65 2.02 -10.71
C VAL A 168 1.89 1.49 -9.30
N MET A 169 1.81 2.36 -8.28
CA MET A 169 1.92 1.96 -6.87
C MET A 169 0.79 1.02 -6.46
N LEU A 170 -0.45 1.27 -6.91
CA LEU A 170 -1.59 0.38 -6.68
C LEU A 170 -1.33 -1.00 -7.29
N GLN A 171 -0.91 -1.05 -8.57
CA GLN A 171 -0.59 -2.31 -9.23
C GLN A 171 0.52 -3.07 -8.49
N LYS A 172 1.63 -2.41 -8.16
CA LYS A 172 2.74 -3.03 -7.42
C LYS A 172 2.32 -3.53 -6.05
N ALA A 173 1.42 -2.82 -5.36
CA ALA A 173 0.85 -3.30 -4.10
C ALA A 173 0.03 -4.59 -4.32
N GLN A 174 -0.82 -4.65 -5.35
CA GLN A 174 -1.58 -5.87 -5.67
C GLN A 174 -0.65 -7.03 -6.05
N ASP A 175 0.36 -6.78 -6.87
CA ASP A 175 1.36 -7.78 -7.27
C ASP A 175 2.15 -8.31 -6.07
N ALA A 176 2.36 -7.48 -5.04
CA ALA A 176 2.97 -7.85 -3.77
C ALA A 176 2.01 -8.57 -2.81
N GLY A 177 0.77 -8.85 -3.22
CA GLY A 177 -0.23 -9.57 -2.42
C GLY A 177 -0.98 -8.71 -1.40
N VAL A 178 -0.94 -7.38 -1.54
CA VAL A 178 -1.75 -6.48 -0.69
C VAL A 178 -3.23 -6.68 -1.00
N LYS A 179 -4.00 -7.10 0.00
CA LYS A 179 -5.45 -7.25 -0.11
C LYS A 179 -6.13 -5.89 -0.11
N MET A 180 -6.88 -5.56 -1.16
CA MET A 180 -7.64 -4.31 -1.26
C MET A 180 -9.14 -4.59 -1.11
N VAL A 181 -9.80 -3.91 -0.16
CA VAL A 181 -11.22 -4.12 0.17
C VAL A 181 -11.97 -2.81 0.02
N ALA A 182 -13.00 -2.76 -0.82
CA ALA A 182 -13.92 -1.65 -0.95
C ALA A 182 -15.11 -1.80 0.01
N CYS A 183 -15.39 -0.73 0.76
CA CYS A 183 -16.51 -0.65 1.70
C CYS A 183 -17.86 -0.60 0.98
N THR A 184 -18.64 -1.69 1.04
CA THR A 184 -19.94 -1.78 0.36
C THR A 184 -20.96 -0.76 0.87
N MET A 185 -20.91 -0.40 2.15
CA MET A 185 -21.76 0.64 2.73
C MET A 185 -21.47 2.01 2.10
N SER A 186 -20.20 2.38 1.95
CA SER A 186 -19.81 3.63 1.30
C SER A 186 -20.12 3.60 -0.20
N MET A 187 -19.97 2.45 -0.86
CA MET A 187 -20.37 2.29 -2.25
C MET A 187 -21.86 2.58 -2.44
N GLY A 188 -22.74 1.99 -1.61
CA GLY A 188 -24.18 2.23 -1.68
C GLY A 188 -24.57 3.69 -1.40
N LEU A 189 -23.91 4.34 -0.44
CA LEU A 189 -24.19 5.73 -0.08
C LEU A 189 -23.76 6.72 -1.17
N MET A 190 -22.61 6.49 -1.78
CA MET A 190 -22.00 7.40 -2.77
C MET A 190 -22.32 7.00 -4.22
N GLY A 191 -22.96 5.85 -4.40
CA GLY A 191 -23.37 5.29 -5.68
C GLY A 191 -22.19 4.85 -6.53
N PHE A 192 -21.20 4.18 -5.95
CA PHE A 192 -20.13 3.54 -6.72
C PHE A 192 -20.56 2.15 -7.20
N GLU A 193 -20.21 1.80 -8.44
CA GLU A 193 -20.39 0.47 -9.00
C GLU A 193 -19.08 -0.32 -9.01
N GLU A 194 -19.16 -1.65 -8.87
CA GLU A 194 -17.98 -2.54 -8.84
C GLU A 194 -17.08 -2.37 -10.08
N THR A 195 -17.69 -2.12 -11.24
CA THR A 195 -16.99 -1.90 -12.51
C THR A 195 -16.14 -0.64 -12.55
N GLU A 196 -16.32 0.30 -11.61
CA GLU A 196 -15.52 1.54 -11.53
C GLU A 196 -14.14 1.32 -10.88
N PHE A 197 -13.93 0.19 -10.21
CA PHE A 197 -12.68 -0.08 -9.49
C PHE A 197 -11.68 -0.85 -10.34
N ILE A 198 -10.40 -0.74 -9.97
CA ILE A 198 -9.33 -1.61 -10.49
C ILE A 198 -9.67 -3.09 -10.22
N ASP A 199 -9.15 -3.97 -11.07
CA ASP A 199 -9.44 -5.40 -10.95
C ASP A 199 -8.80 -5.98 -9.68
N GLY A 200 -9.37 -7.05 -9.11
CA GLY A 200 -8.83 -7.69 -7.90
C GLY A 200 -9.19 -7.01 -6.57
N VAL A 201 -10.09 -6.01 -6.58
CA VAL A 201 -10.68 -5.44 -5.37
C VAL A 201 -11.75 -6.38 -4.81
N GLU A 202 -11.68 -6.66 -3.51
CA GLU A 202 -12.73 -7.37 -2.77
C GLU A 202 -13.79 -6.39 -2.25
N PHE A 203 -15.02 -6.87 -2.07
CA PHE A 203 -16.13 -6.08 -1.56
C PHE A 203 -16.52 -6.55 -0.16
N GLY A 204 -16.43 -5.66 0.82
CA GLY A 204 -16.62 -6.03 2.23
C GLY A 204 -17.24 -4.92 3.07
N GLY A 205 -17.78 -5.32 4.22
CA GLY A 205 -18.26 -4.40 5.25
C GLY A 205 -17.21 -4.17 6.34
N VAL A 206 -17.56 -3.34 7.32
CA VAL A 206 -16.69 -3.08 8.49
C VAL A 206 -16.33 -4.36 9.25
N ALA A 207 -17.22 -5.36 9.28
CA ALA A 207 -16.97 -6.64 9.94
C ALA A 207 -15.85 -7.43 9.26
N THR A 208 -15.78 -7.43 7.92
CA THR A 208 -14.70 -8.05 7.15
C THR A 208 -13.36 -7.43 7.53
N TYR A 209 -13.30 -6.09 7.52
CA TYR A 209 -12.11 -5.35 7.91
C TYR A 209 -11.70 -5.59 9.38
N LEU A 210 -12.65 -5.58 10.32
CA LEU A 210 -12.33 -5.83 11.74
C LEU A 210 -11.88 -7.26 12.00
N GLY A 211 -12.40 -8.25 11.26
CA GLY A 211 -11.90 -9.62 11.30
C GLY A 211 -10.43 -9.70 10.90
N ASP A 212 -10.08 -8.98 9.82
CA ASP A 212 -8.72 -8.83 9.34
C ASP A 212 -7.82 -8.07 10.34
N ALA A 213 -8.29 -6.98 10.92
CA ALA A 213 -7.54 -6.14 11.85
C ALA A 213 -7.25 -6.85 13.18
N ARG A 214 -8.18 -7.66 13.69
CA ARG A 214 -7.99 -8.41 14.95
C ARG A 214 -6.88 -9.45 14.91
N GLN A 215 -6.50 -9.90 13.71
CA GLN A 215 -5.45 -10.89 13.51
C GLN A 215 -4.08 -10.25 13.24
N ARG A 216 -4.01 -8.92 13.22
CA ARG A 216 -2.85 -8.14 12.76
C ARG A 216 -2.37 -7.19 13.86
N SER A 217 -1.06 -6.93 13.91
CA SER A 217 -0.41 -6.19 14.99
C SER A 217 -0.41 -4.68 14.78
N THR A 218 -0.45 -4.24 13.51
CA THR A 218 -0.45 -2.82 13.14
C THR A 218 -1.77 -2.44 12.51
N ASN A 219 -2.39 -1.37 13.00
CA ASN A 219 -3.61 -0.82 12.43
C ASN A 219 -3.52 0.72 12.29
N LEU A 220 -3.72 1.22 11.08
CA LEU A 220 -3.61 2.64 10.74
C LEU A 220 -4.91 3.16 10.15
N PHE A 221 -5.22 4.44 10.40
CA PHE A 221 -6.33 5.16 9.78
C PHE A 221 -5.76 6.39 9.08
N ILE A 222 -5.95 6.49 7.76
CA ILE A 222 -5.31 7.49 6.88
C ILE A 222 -6.34 8.24 6.05
#